data_AF-A0A353X6W9-F1
#
_entry.id   AF-A0A353X6W9-F1
#
_cell.length_a   1.000
_cell.length_b   1.000
_cell.length_c   1.000
_cell.angle_alpha   90.00
_cell.angle_beta   90.00
_cell.angle_gamma   90.00
#
_symmetry.space_group_name_H-M   'P 1'
#
loop_
_entity.id
_entity.type
_entity.pdbx_description
1 polymer ?
#
loop_
_entity_poly.entity_id
_entity_poly.type
_entity_poly.pdbx_seq_one_letter_code
_entity_poly.pdbx_strand_id
1 'polypeptide(L)'
;MSLVRALASITAFTALSRVAGFVRDVLTAAILGAGPVADAFFVALKLPNFFRRISAEGAFAVAFVPLYTEKLERGDAGAFASQALSLMLLVIGAFCAVAMVAMPLVLLLVAPGFEADGQRYALALDYTRITFPYLLFMSLSALIGGALNAHGRFAPFAFAPVLFNLCLIAALGRQSSARAQHPGRR
;
A
#
# COMPACT_ATOMS: atom_id res chain seq x y z
N MET A 1 -23.35 14.45 -7.69
CA MET A 1 -23.87 13.72 -6.49
C MET A 1 -24.09 14.73 -5.38
N SER A 2 -25.07 14.54 -4.50
CA SER A 2 -25.14 15.37 -3.29
C SER A 2 -23.92 15.09 -2.40
N LEU A 3 -23.39 16.12 -1.75
CA LEU A 3 -22.24 16.02 -0.84
C LEU A 3 -22.47 14.92 0.22
N VAL A 4 -23.69 14.82 0.74
CA VAL A 4 -24.12 13.80 1.72
C VAL A 4 -23.92 12.38 1.18
N ARG A 5 -24.26 12.11 -0.08
CA ARG A 5 -24.11 10.77 -0.69
C ARG A 5 -22.64 10.42 -0.92
N ALA A 6 -21.81 11.40 -1.30
CA ALA A 6 -20.38 11.22 -1.45
C ALA A 6 -19.71 10.92 -0.10
N LEU A 7 -20.01 11.71 0.93
CA LEU A 7 -19.51 11.49 2.30
C LEU A 7 -19.94 10.12 2.83
N ALA A 8 -21.23 9.78 2.72
CA ALA A 8 -21.74 8.49 3.17
C ALA A 8 -21.01 7.31 2.49
N SER A 9 -20.73 7.43 1.19
CA SER A 9 -19.99 6.40 0.43
C SER A 9 -18.55 6.26 0.93
N ILE A 10 -17.84 7.37 1.13
CA ILE A 10 -16.44 7.36 1.61
C ILE A 10 -16.38 6.75 3.02
N THR A 11 -17.27 7.16 3.92
CA THR A 11 -17.31 6.63 5.29
C THR A 11 -17.64 5.15 5.29
N ALA A 12 -18.60 4.70 4.48
CA ALA A 12 -18.95 3.29 4.37
C ALA A 12 -17.78 2.44 3.85
N PHE A 13 -17.10 2.87 2.78
CA PHE A 13 -15.94 2.15 2.25
C PHE A 13 -14.75 2.17 3.22
N THR A 14 -14.57 3.27 3.95
CA THR A 14 -13.54 3.36 4.99
C THR A 14 -13.82 2.36 6.11
N ALA A 15 -15.04 2.30 6.62
CA ALA A 15 -15.45 1.35 7.65
C ALA A 15 -15.28 -0.09 7.17
N LEU A 16 -15.73 -0.39 5.95
CA LEU A 16 -15.56 -1.70 5.33
C LEU A 16 -14.08 -2.09 5.21
N SER A 17 -13.22 -1.17 4.81
CA SER A 17 -11.78 -1.42 4.74
C SER A 17 -11.16 -1.67 6.12
N ARG A 18 -11.67 -1.03 7.18
CA ARG A 18 -11.19 -1.27 8.55
C ARG A 18 -11.57 -2.67 9.02
N VAL A 19 -12.80 -3.10 8.76
CA VAL A 19 -13.26 -4.46 9.08
C VAL A 19 -12.46 -5.50 8.29
N ALA A 20 -12.29 -5.31 6.97
CA ALA A 20 -11.50 -6.21 6.14
C ALA A 20 -10.02 -6.27 6.60
N GLY A 21 -9.43 -5.12 6.95
CA GLY A 21 -8.09 -5.05 7.51
C GLY A 21 -7.97 -5.82 8.83
N PHE A 22 -8.95 -5.69 9.72
CA PHE A 22 -8.98 -6.46 10.97
C PHE A 22 -9.05 -7.97 10.72
N VAL A 23 -9.92 -8.43 9.82
CA VAL A 23 -10.01 -9.85 9.44
C VAL A 23 -8.69 -10.35 8.88
N ARG A 24 -8.05 -9.59 7.99
CA ARG A 24 -6.72 -9.90 7.46
C ARG A 24 -5.71 -10.05 8.59
N ASP A 25 -5.68 -9.15 9.56
CA ASP A 25 -4.70 -9.17 10.65
C ASP A 25 -4.90 -10.39 11.56
N VAL A 26 -6.16 -10.76 11.86
CA VAL A 26 -6.49 -12.00 12.59
C VAL A 26 -6.03 -13.25 11.82
N LEU A 27 -6.30 -13.33 10.51
CA LEU A 27 -5.86 -14.46 9.68
C LEU A 27 -4.34 -14.54 9.59
N THR A 28 -3.68 -13.39 9.45
CA THR A 28 -2.21 -13.28 9.41
C THR A 28 -1.63 -13.84 10.71
N ALA A 29 -2.14 -13.40 11.86
CA ALA A 29 -1.70 -13.89 13.17
C ALA A 29 -1.97 -15.39 13.36
N ALA A 30 -3.12 -15.90 12.91
CA ALA A 30 -3.46 -17.32 13.00
C ALA A 30 -2.56 -18.22 12.13
N ILE A 31 -2.13 -17.74 10.95
CA ILE A 31 -1.34 -18.52 10.00
C ILE A 31 0.15 -18.47 10.33
N LEU A 32 0.68 -17.26 10.57
CA LEU A 32 2.10 -17.03 10.84
C LEU A 32 2.48 -17.34 12.29
N GLY A 33 1.53 -17.22 13.23
CA GLY A 33 1.79 -17.39 14.66
C GLY A 33 2.75 -16.34 15.22
N ALA A 34 3.32 -16.63 16.39
CA ALA A 34 4.42 -15.86 16.97
C ALA A 34 5.75 -16.53 16.62
N GLY A 35 6.67 -15.79 16.00
CA GLY A 35 8.00 -16.30 15.66
C GLY A 35 8.76 -15.44 14.64
N PRO A 36 9.99 -15.86 14.27
CA PRO A 36 10.89 -15.10 13.41
C PRO A 36 10.29 -14.64 12.07
N VAL A 37 9.44 -15.47 11.47
CA VAL A 37 8.76 -15.17 10.20
C VAL A 37 7.72 -14.06 10.36
N ALA A 38 6.94 -14.11 11.44
CA ALA A 38 5.93 -13.09 11.73
C ALA A 38 6.59 -11.74 12.03
N ASP A 39 7.66 -11.73 12.84
CA ASP A 39 8.43 -10.52 13.15
C ASP A 39 8.98 -9.87 11.86
N ALA A 40 9.59 -10.68 10.99
CA ALA A 40 10.11 -10.23 9.71
C ALA A 40 9.02 -9.67 8.79
N PHE A 41 7.86 -10.33 8.73
CA PHE A 41 6.72 -9.90 7.94
C PHE A 41 6.18 -8.53 8.40
N PHE A 42 5.99 -8.34 9.70
CA PHE A 42 5.49 -7.07 10.23
C PHE A 42 6.50 -5.93 10.06
N VAL A 43 7.80 -6.21 10.23
CA VAL A 43 8.86 -5.23 9.94
C VAL A 43 8.85 -4.82 8.47
N ALA A 44 8.76 -5.79 7.55
CA ALA A 44 8.75 -5.52 6.12
C ALA A 44 7.58 -4.62 5.70
N LEU A 45 6.42 -4.77 6.36
CA LEU A 45 5.25 -3.93 6.09
C LEU A 45 5.36 -2.51 6.65
N LYS A 46 6.32 -2.17 7.52
CA LYS A 46 6.44 -0.80 8.08
C LYS A 46 6.72 0.24 7.02
N LEU A 47 7.74 0.00 6.18
CA LEU A 47 8.16 0.97 5.16
C LEU A 47 7.07 1.24 4.12
N PRO A 48 6.45 0.23 3.47
CA PRO A 48 5.36 0.46 2.54
C PRO A 48 4.19 1.19 3.20
N ASN A 49 3.81 0.83 4.44
CA ASN A 49 2.72 1.50 5.14
C ASN A 49 3.05 2.95 5.50
N PHE A 50 4.28 3.25 5.87
CA PHE A 50 4.73 4.63 6.13
C PHE A 50 4.54 5.49 4.89
N PHE A 51 5.06 5.05 3.74
CA PHE A 51 4.91 5.80 2.51
C PHE A 51 3.46 5.82 1.99
N ARG A 52 2.66 4.77 2.23
CA ARG A 52 1.22 4.80 1.93
C ARG A 52 0.55 5.99 2.60
N ARG A 53 0.85 6.25 3.86
CA ARG A 53 0.27 7.35 4.63
C ARG A 53 0.69 8.71 4.06
N ILE A 54 1.94 8.83 3.59
CA ILE A 54 2.44 10.06 2.97
C ILE A 54 1.79 10.29 1.60
N SER A 55 1.89 9.30 0.71
CA SER A 55 1.46 9.44 -0.69
C SER A 55 -0.06 9.40 -0.85
N ALA A 56 -0.75 8.45 -0.20
CA ALA A 56 -2.17 8.22 -0.43
C ALA A 56 -3.10 8.93 0.56
N GLU A 57 -2.65 9.22 1.79
CA GLU A 57 -3.53 9.79 2.83
C GLU A 57 -3.43 11.32 2.99
N GLY A 58 -2.60 12.04 2.22
CA GLY A 58 -2.74 13.50 2.24
C GLY A 58 -1.76 14.33 1.42
N ALA A 59 -0.46 14.10 1.52
CA ALA A 59 0.51 15.09 1.03
C ALA A 59 0.40 15.30 -0.50
N PHE A 60 0.33 14.20 -1.25
CA PHE A 60 0.20 14.27 -2.70
C PHE A 60 -1.18 14.82 -3.12
N ALA A 61 -2.26 14.29 -2.55
CA ALA A 61 -3.63 14.67 -2.94
C ALA A 61 -3.94 16.15 -2.63
N VAL A 62 -3.43 16.69 -1.52
CA VAL A 62 -3.60 18.10 -1.13
C VAL A 62 -2.97 19.05 -2.15
N ALA A 63 -1.82 18.69 -2.73
CA ALA A 63 -1.16 19.50 -3.74
C ALA A 63 -1.70 19.23 -5.16
N PHE A 64 -1.91 17.96 -5.52
CA PHE A 64 -2.27 17.55 -6.87
C PHE A 64 -3.70 17.92 -7.25
N VAL A 65 -4.68 17.70 -6.37
CA VAL A 65 -6.11 17.87 -6.72
C VAL A 65 -6.45 19.32 -7.08
N PRO A 66 -6.02 20.36 -6.32
CA PRO A 66 -6.28 21.75 -6.70
C PRO A 66 -5.64 22.14 -8.03
N LEU A 67 -4.38 21.78 -8.24
CA LEU A 67 -3.66 22.07 -9.49
C LEU A 67 -4.27 21.35 -10.69
N TYR A 68 -4.66 20.08 -10.51
CA TYR A 68 -5.35 19.32 -11.55
C TYR A 68 -6.72 19.94 -11.88
N THR A 69 -7.46 20.41 -10.86
CA THR A 69 -8.77 21.06 -11.06
C THR A 69 -8.63 22.38 -11.82
N GLU A 70 -7.64 23.21 -11.50
CA GLU A 70 -7.34 24.43 -12.25
C GLU A 70 -6.99 24.12 -13.72
N LYS A 71 -6.19 23.07 -13.96
CA LYS A 71 -5.86 22.61 -15.32
C LYS A 71 -7.05 22.01 -16.05
N LEU A 72 -7.99 21.40 -15.33
CA LEU A 72 -9.21 20.84 -15.88
C LEU A 72 -10.13 21.94 -16.44
N GLU A 73 -10.27 23.05 -15.72
CA GLU A 73 -11.05 24.22 -16.16
C GLU A 73 -10.45 24.87 -17.42
N ARG A 74 -9.13 24.81 -17.59
CA ARG A 74 -8.42 25.35 -18.76
C ARG A 74 -8.36 24.37 -19.94
N GLY A 75 -8.82 23.13 -19.79
CA GLY A 75 -8.74 22.10 -20.84
C GLY A 75 -7.38 21.39 -20.96
N ASP A 76 -6.44 21.65 -20.05
CA ASP A 76 -5.05 21.13 -20.08
C ASP A 76 -4.80 19.97 -19.09
N ALA A 77 -5.82 19.49 -18.39
CA ALA A 77 -5.68 18.47 -17.34
C ALA A 77 -5.02 17.16 -17.84
N GLY A 78 -5.26 16.74 -19.08
CA GLY A 78 -4.67 15.54 -19.64
C GLY A 78 -3.14 15.63 -19.77
N ALA A 79 -2.64 16.75 -20.30
CA ALA A 79 -1.20 17.00 -20.40
C ALA A 79 -0.55 17.09 -19.02
N PHE A 80 -1.20 17.78 -18.07
CA PHE A 80 -0.71 17.88 -16.69
C PHE A 80 -0.66 16.51 -15.99
N ALA A 81 -1.70 15.67 -16.11
CA ALA A 81 -1.68 14.32 -15.57
C ALA A 81 -0.58 13.46 -16.20
N SER A 82 -0.36 13.56 -17.52
CA SER A 82 0.71 12.83 -18.19
C SER A 82 2.09 13.25 -17.69
N GLN A 83 2.32 14.55 -17.48
CA GLN A 83 3.57 15.07 -16.92
C GLN A 83 3.77 14.60 -15.48
N ALA A 84 2.73 14.68 -14.64
CA ALA A 84 2.76 14.20 -13.26
C ALA A 84 3.03 12.69 -13.19
N LEU A 85 2.40 11.90 -14.07
CA LEU A 85 2.61 10.46 -14.19
C LEU A 85 4.07 10.15 -14.55
N SER A 86 4.60 10.78 -15.60
CA SER A 86 5.98 10.56 -16.05
C SER A 86 7.00 10.94 -14.97
N LEU A 87 6.81 12.08 -14.32
CA LEU A 87 7.69 12.53 -13.23
C LEU A 87 7.62 11.56 -12.04
N MET A 88 6.42 11.10 -11.68
CA MET A 88 6.25 10.16 -10.58
C MET A 88 6.87 8.79 -10.88
N LEU A 89 6.69 8.27 -12.10
CA LEU A 89 7.34 7.02 -12.53
C LEU A 89 8.86 7.15 -12.47
N LEU A 90 9.42 8.26 -12.95
CA LEU A 90 10.86 8.51 -12.93
C LEU A 90 11.39 8.62 -11.50
N VAL A 91 10.82 9.51 -10.68
CA VAL A 91 11.32 9.82 -9.34
C VAL A 91 11.07 8.66 -8.38
N ILE A 92 9.84 8.16 -8.30
CA ILE A 92 9.50 7.06 -7.38
C ILE A 92 10.08 5.74 -7.87
N GLY A 93 10.14 5.51 -9.18
CA GLY A 93 10.78 4.33 -9.75
C GLY A 93 12.28 4.29 -9.46
N ALA A 94 13.00 5.40 -9.71
CA ALA A 94 14.42 5.51 -9.37
C ALA A 94 14.65 5.38 -7.87
N PHE A 95 13.83 6.04 -7.04
CA PHE A 95 13.89 5.90 -5.59
C PHE A 95 13.68 4.45 -5.13
N CYS A 96 12.70 3.74 -5.69
CA CYS A 96 12.48 2.33 -5.39
C CYS A 96 13.70 1.47 -5.77
N ALA A 97 14.27 1.68 -6.95
CA ALA A 97 15.46 0.96 -7.40
C ALA A 97 16.64 1.16 -6.44
N VAL A 98 16.95 2.42 -6.11
CA VAL A 98 18.04 2.77 -5.18
C VAL A 98 17.77 2.20 -3.78
N ALA A 99 16.56 2.35 -3.26
CA ALA A 99 16.19 1.87 -1.94
C ALA A 99 16.25 0.34 -1.83
N MET A 100 15.88 -0.42 -2.87
CA MET A 100 15.99 -1.88 -2.87
C MET A 100 17.45 -2.36 -2.81
N VAL A 101 18.36 -1.66 -3.48
CA VAL A 101 19.81 -1.93 -3.40
C VAL A 101 20.33 -1.56 -2.01
N ALA A 102 19.96 -0.39 -1.50
CA ALA A 102 20.35 0.10 -0.18
C ALA A 102 19.59 -0.57 0.99
N MET A 103 18.64 -1.48 0.70
CA MET A 103 17.75 -2.07 1.69
C MET A 103 18.46 -2.73 2.89
N PRO A 104 19.62 -3.40 2.73
CA PRO A 104 20.37 -3.93 3.87
C PRO A 104 20.68 -2.84 4.90
N LEU A 105 21.15 -1.67 4.46
CA LEU A 105 21.47 -0.53 5.33
C LEU A 105 20.20 0.08 5.94
N VAL A 106 19.14 0.20 5.14
CA VAL A 106 17.84 0.71 5.61
C VAL A 106 17.28 -0.18 6.73
N LEU A 107 17.42 -1.50 6.59
CA LEU A 107 16.87 -2.45 7.54
C LEU A 107 17.57 -2.39 8.90
N LEU A 108 18.88 -2.09 8.93
CA LEU A 108 19.62 -1.84 10.18
C LEU A 108 19.05 -0.63 10.96
N LEU A 109 18.50 0.36 10.26
CA LEU A 109 17.86 1.53 10.89
C LEU A 109 16.42 1.23 11.32
N VAL A 110 15.66 0.49 10.51
CA VAL A 110 14.23 0.22 10.74
C VAL A 110 14.03 -0.89 11.79
N ALA A 111 14.97 -1.83 11.89
CA ALA A 111 14.93 -2.97 12.80
C ALA A 111 16.30 -3.23 13.46
N PRO A 112 16.79 -2.31 14.32
CA PRO A 112 18.11 -2.44 14.95
C PRO A 112 18.24 -3.67 15.86
N GLY A 113 17.12 -4.25 16.31
CA GLY A 113 17.10 -5.48 17.11
C GLY A 113 17.23 -6.77 16.29
N PHE A 114 17.37 -6.70 14.97
CA PHE A 114 17.59 -7.86 14.12
C PHE A 114 19.08 -8.02 13.85
N GLU A 115 19.66 -9.10 14.36
CA GLU A 115 21.06 -9.45 14.09
C GLU A 115 21.28 -9.64 12.59
N ALA A 116 22.33 -9.04 12.04
CA ALA A 116 22.60 -9.03 10.60
C ALA A 116 22.75 -10.43 9.98
N ASP A 117 23.28 -11.40 10.75
CA ASP A 117 23.43 -12.79 10.33
C ASP A 117 22.27 -13.69 10.82
N GLY A 118 21.25 -13.10 11.44
CA GLY A 118 20.11 -13.81 11.99
C GLY A 118 19.03 -14.11 10.94
N GLN A 119 18.30 -15.21 11.14
CA GLN A 119 17.18 -15.62 10.28
C GLN A 119 16.12 -14.50 10.10
N ARG A 120 15.85 -13.71 11.15
CA ARG A 120 14.90 -12.59 11.13
C ARG A 120 15.30 -11.49 10.14
N TYR A 121 16.59 -11.15 10.11
CA TYR A 121 17.11 -10.13 9.21
C TYR A 121 17.03 -10.60 7.75
N ALA A 122 17.47 -11.83 7.46
CA ALA A 122 17.41 -12.40 6.11
C ALA A 122 15.96 -12.39 5.55
N LEU A 123 15.00 -12.88 6.34
CA LEU A 123 13.59 -12.88 5.95
C LEU A 123 13.04 -11.46 5.78
N ALA A 124 13.36 -10.54 6.70
CA ALA A 124 12.88 -9.17 6.62
C ALA A 124 13.47 -8.43 5.42
N LEU A 125 14.73 -8.69 5.06
CA LEU A 125 15.36 -8.12 3.87
C LEU A 125 14.62 -8.53 2.61
N ASP A 126 14.36 -9.83 2.45
CA ASP A 126 13.64 -10.36 1.29
C ASP A 126 12.22 -9.84 1.22
N TYR A 127 11.47 -9.92 2.32
CA TYR A 127 10.08 -9.43 2.38
C TYR A 127 10.00 -7.92 2.12
N THR A 128 10.95 -7.14 2.65
CA THR A 128 10.96 -5.70 2.42
C THR A 128 11.26 -5.41 0.95
N ARG A 129 12.23 -6.08 0.32
CA ARG A 129 12.52 -5.91 -1.11
C ARG A 129 11.33 -6.27 -2.01
N ILE A 130 10.60 -7.34 -1.66
CA ILE A 130 9.39 -7.76 -2.39
C ILE A 130 8.27 -6.72 -2.23
N THR A 131 8.08 -6.20 -1.04
CA THR A 131 6.97 -5.28 -0.73
C THR A 131 7.27 -3.83 -1.09
N PHE A 132 8.53 -3.41 -1.18
CA PHE A 132 8.89 -2.01 -1.40
C PHE A 132 8.38 -1.43 -2.74
N PRO A 133 8.41 -2.15 -3.88
CA PRO A 133 7.83 -1.66 -5.15
C PRO A 133 6.35 -1.29 -5.06
N TYR A 134 5.62 -1.78 -4.06
CA TYR A 134 4.25 -1.36 -3.76
C TYR A 134 4.11 0.17 -3.61
N LEU A 135 5.16 0.87 -3.16
CA LEU A 135 5.21 2.32 -3.10
C LEU A 135 4.87 2.99 -4.43
N LEU A 136 5.45 2.51 -5.53
CA LEU A 136 5.20 3.05 -6.86
C LEU A 136 3.72 2.89 -7.24
N PHE A 137 3.18 1.68 -7.06
CA PHE A 137 1.78 1.38 -7.39
C PHE A 137 0.79 2.17 -6.55
N MET A 138 1.07 2.36 -5.26
CA MET A 138 0.23 3.21 -4.42
C MET A 138 0.28 4.67 -4.83
N SER A 139 1.44 5.18 -5.23
CA SER A 139 1.57 6.57 -5.68
C SER A 139 0.81 6.77 -7.00
N LEU A 140 0.91 5.82 -7.93
CA LEU A 140 0.10 5.77 -9.17
C LEU A 140 -1.40 5.75 -8.87
N SER A 141 -1.83 4.91 -7.93
CA SER A 141 -3.22 4.85 -7.50
C SER A 141 -3.68 6.18 -6.90
N ALA A 142 -2.84 6.87 -6.12
CA ALA A 142 -3.15 8.18 -5.55
C ALA A 142 -3.28 9.28 -6.63
N LEU A 143 -2.45 9.26 -7.68
CA LEU A 143 -2.57 10.16 -8.84
C LEU A 143 -3.91 9.97 -9.56
N ILE A 144 -4.24 8.72 -9.89
CA ILE A 144 -5.50 8.38 -10.55
C ILE A 144 -6.69 8.74 -9.66
N GLY A 145 -6.59 8.45 -8.35
CA GLY A 145 -7.58 8.80 -7.34
C GLY A 145 -7.81 10.31 -7.24
N GLY A 146 -6.73 11.10 -7.25
CA GLY A 146 -6.80 12.55 -7.25
C GLY A 146 -7.53 13.10 -8.48
N ALA A 147 -7.21 12.59 -9.68
CA ALA A 147 -7.90 12.97 -10.90
C ALA A 147 -9.40 12.59 -10.86
N LEU A 148 -9.72 11.38 -10.41
CA LEU A 148 -11.12 10.94 -10.24
C LEU A 148 -11.89 11.81 -9.24
N ASN A 149 -11.26 12.20 -8.14
CA ASN A 149 -11.84 13.10 -7.15
C ASN A 149 -12.13 14.49 -7.74
N ALA A 150 -11.23 15.03 -8.56
CA ALA A 150 -11.45 16.29 -9.28
C ALA A 150 -12.64 16.22 -10.25
N HIS A 151 -12.90 15.04 -10.83
CA HIS A 151 -14.10 14.76 -11.63
C HIS A 151 -15.36 14.41 -10.80
N GLY A 152 -15.32 14.55 -9.47
CA GLY A 152 -16.44 14.24 -8.58
C GLY A 152 -16.73 12.74 -8.40
N ARG A 153 -15.79 11.86 -8.78
CA ARG A 153 -15.90 10.39 -8.68
C ARG A 153 -15.09 9.85 -7.50
N PHE A 154 -15.64 9.99 -6.29
CA PHE A 154 -14.93 9.64 -5.05
C PHE A 154 -14.94 8.14 -4.71
N ALA A 155 -16.00 7.43 -5.10
CA ALA A 155 -16.23 6.03 -4.71
C ALA A 155 -15.14 5.04 -5.19
N PRO A 156 -14.66 5.08 -6.46
CA PRO A 156 -13.66 4.13 -6.93
C PRO A 156 -12.35 4.18 -6.15
N PHE A 157 -11.88 5.38 -5.80
CA PHE A 157 -10.65 5.55 -5.02
C PHE A 157 -10.85 5.13 -3.56
N ALA A 158 -12.00 5.47 -2.96
CA ALA A 158 -12.34 5.04 -1.60
C ALA A 158 -12.47 3.51 -1.45
N PHE A 159 -12.78 2.79 -2.53
CA PHE A 159 -12.87 1.32 -2.53
C PHE A 159 -11.51 0.60 -2.67
N ALA A 160 -10.47 1.26 -3.16
CA ALA A 160 -9.17 0.62 -3.40
C ALA A 160 -8.57 -0.09 -2.17
N PRO A 161 -8.64 0.45 -0.94
CA PRO A 161 -8.18 -0.24 0.27
C PRO A 161 -8.97 -1.51 0.59
N VAL A 162 -10.27 -1.55 0.26
CA VAL A 162 -11.10 -2.74 0.43
C VAL A 162 -10.58 -3.86 -0.48
N LEU A 163 -10.35 -3.56 -1.75
CA LEU A 163 -9.82 -4.52 -2.72
C LEU A 163 -8.47 -5.08 -2.28
N PHE A 164 -7.57 -4.22 -1.78
CA PHE A 164 -6.28 -4.65 -1.25
C PHE A 164 -6.42 -5.67 -0.11
N ASN A 165 -7.31 -5.40 0.86
CA ASN A 165 -7.54 -6.32 1.97
C ASN A 165 -8.18 -7.64 1.49
N LEU A 166 -9.12 -7.58 0.55
CA LEU A 166 -9.74 -8.78 -0.02
C LEU A 166 -8.72 -9.67 -0.74
N CYS A 167 -7.80 -9.10 -1.51
CA CYS A 167 -6.72 -9.86 -2.15
C CYS A 167 -5.82 -10.58 -1.13
N LEU A 168 -5.46 -9.90 -0.03
CA LEU A 168 -4.66 -10.52 1.03
C LEU A 168 -5.43 -11.62 1.76
N ILE A 169 -6.71 -11.40 2.07
CA ILE A 169 -7.58 -12.41 2.67
C ILE A 169 -7.69 -13.64 1.75
N ALA A 170 -7.87 -13.46 0.44
CA ALA A 170 -7.96 -14.55 -0.52
C ALA A 170 -6.65 -15.36 -0.61
N ALA A 171 -5.49 -14.68 -0.61
CA ALA A 171 -4.18 -15.32 -0.60
C ALA A 171 -3.94 -16.16 0.67
N LEU A 172 -4.26 -15.60 1.84
CA LEU A 172 -4.18 -16.28 3.13
C LEU A 172 -5.17 -17.46 3.21
N GLY A 173 -6.39 -17.27 2.72
CA GLY A 173 -7.41 -18.32 2.65
C GLY A 173 -6.93 -19.52 1.84
N ARG A 174 -6.32 -19.30 0.67
CA ARG A 174 -5.75 -20.38 -0.16
C ARG A 174 -4.66 -21.16 0.58
N GLN A 175 -3.81 -20.47 1.34
CA GLN A 175 -2.74 -21.11 2.11
C GLN A 175 -3.28 -21.92 3.30
N SER A 176 -4.34 -21.43 3.96
CA SER A 176 -5.01 -22.15 5.05
C SER A 176 -5.62 -23.47 4.56
N SER A 177 -6.28 -23.47 3.40
CA SER A 177 -6.84 -24.66 2.77
C SER A 177 -5.76 -25.67 2.36
N ALA A 178 -4.61 -25.19 1.87
CA ALA A 178 -3.48 -26.06 1.53
C ALA A 178 -2.84 -26.71 2.77
N ARG A 179 -2.77 -25.99 3.89
CA ARG A 179 -2.23 -26.52 5.16
C ARG A 179 -3.17 -27.53 5.81
N ALA A 180 -4.49 -27.35 5.66
CA ALA A 180 -5.49 -28.32 6.10
C ALA A 180 -5.40 -29.66 5.34
N GLN A 181 -4.92 -29.65 4.09
CA GLN A 181 -4.74 -30.86 3.27
C GLN A 181 -3.44 -31.63 3.57
N HIS A 182 -2.43 -31.00 4.20
CA HIS A 182 -1.16 -31.64 4.56
C HIS A 182 -0.73 -31.29 6.00
N PRO A 183 -1.34 -31.90 7.02
CA PRO A 183 -1.08 -31.57 8.44
C PRO A 183 0.31 -31.98 8.97
N GLY A 184 1.16 -32.65 8.18
CA GLY A 184 2.38 -33.34 8.65
C GLY A 184 3.74 -32.67 8.38
N ARG A 185 3.82 -31.45 7.82
CA ARG A 185 5.10 -30.75 7.63
C ARG A 185 5.22 -29.62 8.66
N ARG A 186 5.81 -29.92 9.81
CA ARG A 186 6.39 -28.95 10.75
C ARG A 186 7.90 -28.95 10.59
#